data_AF-A0A3D0ET38-F1
#
_entry.id   AF-A0A3D0ET38-F1
#
_cell.length_a   1.000
_cell.length_b   1.000
_cell.length_c   1.000
_cell.angle_alpha   90.00
_cell.angle_beta   90.00
_cell.angle_gamma   90.00
#
_symmetry.space_group_name_H-M   'P 1'
#
loop_
_entity.id
_entity.type
_entity.pdbx_description
1 polymer ?
#
loop_
_entity_poly.entity_id
_entity_poly.type
_entity_poly.pdbx_seq_one_letter_code
_entity_poly.pdbx_strand_id
1 'polypeptide(L)' 'MQGGGRGGAFSFGKSKAKLLGDNNNGVTFADVAGCDEAKEEVSELVDFLRDPGKFQKLGGRIPRGVLMVGSP' A
#
# COMPACT_ATOMS: atom_id res chain seq x y z
N MET A 1 43.91 -4.45 7.87
CA MET A 1 43.42 -5.77 7.44
C MET A 1 42.04 -5.60 6.83
N GLN A 2 41.95 -6.04 5.58
CA GLN A 2 40.88 -5.88 4.62
C GLN A 2 39.76 -6.90 4.85
N GLY A 3 38.50 -6.48 4.65
CA GLY A 3 37.43 -7.30 4.08
C GLY A 3 36.82 -8.41 4.95
N GLY A 4 35.55 -8.24 5.32
CA GLY A 4 34.73 -9.30 5.92
C GLY A 4 33.28 -8.89 6.02
N GLY A 5 32.52 -9.10 4.93
CA GLY A 5 31.17 -8.58 4.69
C GLY A 5 30.20 -8.67 5.86
N ARG A 6 29.59 -7.52 6.16
CA ARG A 6 28.44 -7.33 7.04
C ARG A 6 27.21 -7.94 6.37
N GLY A 7 27.12 -9.28 6.32
CA GLY A 7 26.06 -10.00 5.62
C GLY A 7 26.32 -11.50 5.45
N GLY A 8 26.57 -12.23 6.55
CA GLY A 8 26.64 -13.70 6.53
C GLY A 8 25.26 -14.38 6.50
N ALA A 9 25.26 -15.72 6.48
CA ALA A 9 24.09 -16.63 6.42
C ALA A 9 22.92 -16.29 7.39
N PHE A 10 23.17 -15.48 8.42
CA PHE A 10 22.18 -14.95 9.36
C PHE A 10 21.18 -13.91 8.78
N SER A 11 21.36 -13.44 7.54
CA SER A 11 20.41 -12.52 6.89
C SER A 11 19.34 -13.21 6.02
N PHE A 12 19.46 -14.53 5.77
CA PHE A 12 18.63 -15.27 4.80
C PHE A 12 17.15 -15.39 5.19
N GLY A 13 16.80 -15.19 6.46
CA GLY A 13 15.41 -15.28 6.94
C GLY A 13 14.71 -13.93 7.20
N LYS A 14 15.39 -12.80 7.00
CA LYS A 14 14.82 -11.48 7.30
C LYS A 14 14.01 -10.95 6.12
N SER A 15 12.84 -10.38 6.42
CA SER A 15 12.01 -9.73 5.41
C SER A 15 12.79 -8.63 4.69
N LYS A 16 12.75 -8.64 3.36
CA LYS A 16 13.29 -7.59 2.49
C LYS A 16 12.30 -6.45 2.27
N ALA A 17 11.18 -6.42 3.00
CA ALA A 17 10.14 -5.40 2.83
C ALA A 17 10.73 -4.00 3.07
N LYS A 18 10.51 -3.11 2.10
CA LYS A 18 10.89 -1.70 2.22
C LYS A 18 9.78 -0.97 2.94
N LEU A 19 10.00 -0.59 4.20
CA LEU A 19 9.11 0.33 4.89
C LEU A 19 9.29 1.72 4.27
N LEU A 20 8.22 2.24 3.69
CA LEU A 20 8.14 3.63 3.26
C LEU A 20 7.80 4.43 4.52
N GLY A 21 8.70 5.33 4.94
CA GLY A 21 8.41 6.29 6.01
C GLY A 21 7.50 7.43 5.50
N ASP A 22 7.05 8.29 6.40
CA ASP A 22 6.15 9.44 6.13
C ASP A 22 6.71 10.52 5.18
N ASN A 23 7.84 10.25 4.52
CA ASN A 23 8.37 11.06 3.43
C ASN A 23 7.50 10.87 2.17
N ASN A 24 6.30 11.44 2.26
CA ASN A 24 5.40 11.96 1.26
C ASN A 24 5.48 11.29 -0.13
N ASN A 25 4.71 10.21 -0.31
CA ASN A 25 4.22 9.89 -1.64
C ASN A 25 3.28 11.04 -2.06
N GLY A 26 3.79 11.98 -2.86
CA GLY A 26 3.02 13.13 -3.34
C GLY A 26 2.04 12.81 -4.47
N VAL A 27 1.92 11.54 -4.86
CA VAL A 27 1.03 11.10 -5.94
C VAL A 27 -0.40 10.98 -5.41
N THR A 28 -1.32 11.61 -6.11
CA THR A 28 -2.75 11.61 -5.83
C THR A 28 -3.54 11.03 -7.00
N PHE A 29 -4.86 10.83 -6.85
CA PHE A 29 -5.71 10.41 -7.96
C PHE A 29 -5.75 11.43 -9.11
N ALA A 30 -5.43 12.70 -8.85
CA ALA A 30 -5.35 13.73 -9.89
C ALA A 30 -4.14 13.52 -10.83
N ASP A 31 -3.12 12.82 -10.37
CA ASP A 31 -1.89 12.54 -11.15
C ASP A 31 -2.04 11.30 -12.05
N VAL A 32 -3.17 10.60 -11.97
CA VAL A 32 -3.47 9.40 -12.76
C VAL A 32 -4.51 9.78 -13.82
N ALA A 33 -4.27 9.46 -15.09
CA ALA A 33 -5.24 9.68 -16.17
C ALA A 33 -6.02 8.39 -16.48
N GLY A 34 -7.31 8.51 -16.82
CA GLY A 34 -8.19 7.37 -17.10
C GLY A 34 -8.43 6.47 -15.88
N CYS A 35 -8.81 5.20 -16.12
CA CYS A 35 -9.14 4.23 -15.07
C CYS A 35 -10.21 4.75 -14.10
N ASP A 36 -11.22 5.44 -14.62
CA ASP A 36 -12.18 6.20 -13.81
C ASP A 36 -12.96 5.28 -12.88
N GLU A 37 -13.37 4.10 -13.36
CA GLU A 37 -14.06 3.08 -12.55
C GLU A 37 -13.14 2.55 -11.45
N ALA A 38 -11.89 2.21 -11.78
CA ALA A 38 -10.94 1.67 -10.82
C ALA A 38 -10.59 2.70 -9.74
N LYS A 39 -10.50 3.99 -10.10
CA LYS A 39 -10.30 5.09 -9.15
C LYS A 39 -11.49 5.26 -8.21
N GLU A 40 -12.71 5.14 -8.71
CA GLU A 40 -13.91 5.24 -7.88
C GLU A 40 -13.96 4.11 -6.85
N GLU A 41 -13.70 2.86 -7.26
CA GLU A 41 -13.65 1.71 -6.34
C GLU A 41 -12.57 1.86 -5.25
N VAL A 42 -11.35 2.27 -5.61
CA VAL A 42 -10.28 2.45 -4.60
C VAL A 42 -10.47 3.71 -3.75
N SER A 43 -11.25 4.69 -4.24
CA SER A 43 -11.59 5.88 -3.44
C SER A 43 -12.47 5.51 -2.25
N GLU A 44 -13.38 4.55 -2.40
CA GLU A 44 -14.16 4.03 -1.27
C GLU A 44 -13.24 3.44 -0.18
N LEU A 45 -12.21 2.69 -0.59
CA LEU A 45 -11.24 2.14 0.34
C LEU A 45 -10.47 3.26 1.07
N VAL A 46 -10.06 4.31 0.35
CA VAL A 46 -9.41 5.47 0.96
C VAL A 46 -10.33 6.16 1.96
N ASP A 47 -11.61 6.35 1.61
CA ASP A 47 -12.60 6.95 2.51
C ASP A 47 -12.83 6.10 3.76
N PHE A 48 -12.87 4.77 3.62
CA PHE A 48 -12.92 3.86 4.76
C PHE A 48 -11.70 4.01 5.66
N LEU A 49 -10.49 4.09 5.08
CA LEU A 49 -9.26 4.24 5.86
C LEU A 49 -9.19 5.60 6.58
N ARG A 50 -9.80 6.64 6.00
CA ARG A 50 -9.89 7.99 6.60
C ARG A 50 -10.91 8.07 7.73
N ASP A 51 -12.11 7.53 7.54
CA ASP A 51 -13.16 7.51 8.56
C ASP A 51 -13.83 6.12 8.62
N PRO A 52 -13.18 5.13 9.27
CA PRO A 52 -13.71 3.78 9.36
C PRO A 52 -15.00 3.72 10.20
N GLY A 53 -15.21 4.68 11.10
CA GLY A 53 -16.37 4.73 11.99
C GLY A 53 -17.67 4.95 11.22
N LYS A 54 -17.65 5.78 10.16
CA LYS A 54 -18.80 5.98 9.26
C LYS A 54 -19.30 4.66 8.66
N PHE A 55 -18.38 3.82 8.19
CA PHE A 55 -18.71 2.56 7.53
C PHE A 55 -19.11 1.47 8.52
N GLN A 56 -18.42 1.36 9.66
CA GLN A 56 -18.74 0.38 10.70
C GLN A 56 -20.14 0.58 11.28
N LYS A 57 -20.60 1.83 11.45
CA LYS A 57 -21.97 2.15 11.92
C LYS A 57 -23.06 1.60 10.99
N LEU A 58 -22.77 1.52 9.70
CA LEU A 58 -23.67 0.96 8.68
C LEU A 58 -23.47 -0.57 8.51
N GLY A 59 -22.60 -1.20 9.31
CA GLY A 59 -22.28 -2.62 9.22
C GLY A 59 -21.23 -2.97 8.16
N GLY A 60 -20.58 -1.97 7.56
CA GLY A 60 -19.52 -2.15 6.58
C GLY A 60 -18.29 -2.85 7.16
N ARG A 61 -17.71 -3.77 6.40
CA ARG A 61 -16.49 -4.50 6.75
C ARG A 61 -15.34 -4.08 5.85
N ILE A 62 -14.16 -3.89 6.45
CA ILE A 62 -12.97 -3.51 5.68
C ILE A 62 -12.52 -4.66 4.76
N PRO A 63 -12.25 -4.38 3.48
CA PRO A 63 -11.51 -5.31 2.62
C PRO A 63 -10.14 -5.61 3.22
N ARG A 64 -9.74 -6.89 3.23
CA ARG A 64 -8.46 -7.33 3.83
C ARG A 64 -7.27 -7.24 2.87
N GLY A 65 -7.53 -6.96 1.60
CA GLY A 65 -6.55 -6.77 0.54
C GLY A 65 -7.26 -6.45 -0.77
N VAL A 66 -6.53 -5.82 -1.69
CA VAL A 66 -6.97 -5.55 -3.06
C VAL A 66 -5.90 -6.10 -3.99
N LEU A 67 -6.32 -6.82 -5.03
CA LEU A 67 -5.44 -7.31 -6.08
C LEU A 67 -5.62 -6.43 -7.32
N MET A 68 -4.59 -5.70 -7.71
CA MET A 68 -4.59 -4.88 -8.92
C MET A 68 -4.06 -5.72 -10.09
N VAL A 69 -4.79 -5.79 -11.20
CA VAL A 69 -4.42 -6.59 -12.38
C VAL A 69 -4.48 -5.75 -13.65
N GLY A 70 -3.58 -6.03 -14.59
CA GLY A 70 -3.49 -5.32 -15.87
C GLY A 70 -2.29 -5.75 -16.68
N SER A 71 -2.24 -5.34 -17.94
CA SER A 71 -1.03 -5.48 -18.76
C SER A 71 0.09 -4.58 -18.21
N PRO A 72 1.37 -4.97 -18.37
CA PRO A 72 2.52 -4.12 -18.01
C PRO A 72 2.55 -2.79 -18.77
#